data_AF-A0A8S2SAD0-F1
#
_entry.id   AF-A0A8S2SAD0-F1
#
_cell.length_a   1.000
_cell.length_b   1.000
_cell.length_c   1.000
_cell.angle_alpha   90.00
_cell.angle_beta   90.00
_cell.angle_gamma   90.00
#
_symmetry.space_group_name_H-M   'P 1'
#
loop_
_entity.id
_entity.type
_entity.pdbx_description
1 polymer ?
#
loop_
_entity_poly.entity_id
_entity_poly.type
_entity_poly.pdbx_seq_one_letter_code
_entity_poly.pdbx_strand_id
1 'polypeptide(L)'
;MDASINATELTAKIENILNDHGSVLIPCSSTGLIYDMFEFLTKYFEQINLLNIHMYFISPISNANLAISNAMSEWVTEQRQTASFSGTPPFKHNELIKSKCLITIPSDRLDDTETLINFEQPSIIFTGHLSLRFGPVVQLIEKMKTSSSNGIIFIDNQYSYVDALKPYQPINMKCFYLPIDTRLNFSQVNILLNEKIRPKNLIVHEQYLNDIVKNDKINILSYRKYDNIKLPSINRYFINGQLNIKSDIKPKLIPTSNLAIASIHGHLDMCDYVYDINELDNENSKQNNLITYGKIDIDKFLVNLSKSGIFGLEVKQLNEYDNDLNDNEQSNRSVEITYNQGAAKIIVRSKQTDIECNDPPLMNKIRDALLMDNIGTL
;
A
#
# COMPACT_ATOMS: atom_id res chain seq x y z
N MET A 1 -11.98 -24.19 -12.69
CA MET A 1 -11.38 -25.04 -13.73
C MET A 1 -9.97 -25.35 -13.26
N ASP A 2 -9.66 -26.62 -13.07
CA ASP A 2 -8.34 -27.03 -12.58
C ASP A 2 -7.28 -26.81 -13.66
N ALA A 3 -6.13 -26.24 -13.27
CA ALA A 3 -5.02 -25.98 -14.19
C ALA A 3 -4.54 -27.25 -14.93
N SER A 4 -4.78 -28.43 -14.34
CA SER A 4 -4.49 -29.74 -14.96
C SER A 4 -5.36 -30.04 -16.17
N ILE A 5 -6.64 -29.66 -16.16
CA ILE A 5 -7.58 -29.91 -17.26
C ILE A 5 -7.19 -29.08 -18.48
N ASN A 6 -6.86 -27.80 -18.26
CA ASN A 6 -6.43 -26.91 -19.33
C ASN A 6 -5.07 -27.32 -19.91
N ALA A 7 -4.18 -27.90 -19.09
CA ALA A 7 -2.89 -28.40 -19.56
C ALA A 7 -3.04 -29.58 -20.54
N THR A 8 -3.89 -30.56 -20.22
CA THR A 8 -4.15 -31.70 -21.12
C THR A 8 -4.87 -31.28 -22.39
N GLU A 9 -5.83 -30.37 -22.29
CA GLU A 9 -6.51 -29.83 -23.47
C GLU A 9 -5.54 -29.04 -24.37
N LEU A 10 -4.67 -28.23 -23.77
CA LEU A 10 -3.65 -27.45 -24.47
C LEU A 10 -2.71 -28.35 -25.27
N THR A 11 -2.15 -29.37 -24.63
CA THR A 11 -1.22 -30.29 -25.31
C THR A 11 -1.91 -31.07 -26.43
N ALA A 12 -3.17 -31.48 -26.24
CA ALA A 12 -3.94 -32.13 -27.29
C ALA A 12 -4.22 -31.20 -28.49
N LYS A 13 -4.53 -29.92 -28.27
CA LYS A 13 -4.70 -28.96 -29.38
C LYS A 13 -3.39 -28.69 -30.12
N ILE A 14 -2.29 -28.54 -29.38
CA ILE A 14 -0.96 -28.35 -29.95
C ILE A 14 -0.59 -29.56 -30.82
N GLU A 15 -0.70 -30.77 -30.29
CA GLU A 15 -0.39 -32.01 -31.02
C GLU A 15 -1.19 -32.13 -32.31
N ASN A 16 -2.49 -31.84 -32.28
CA ASN A 16 -3.33 -31.88 -33.48
C ASN A 16 -2.89 -30.86 -34.56
N ILE A 17 -2.40 -29.68 -34.16
CA ILE A 17 -1.87 -28.68 -35.11
C ILE A 17 -0.54 -29.16 -35.70
N LEU A 18 0.36 -29.69 -34.86
CA LEU A 18 1.67 -30.16 -35.29
C LEU A 18 1.57 -31.38 -36.21
N ASN A 19 0.63 -32.30 -35.95
CA ASN A 19 0.36 -33.47 -36.79
C ASN A 19 -0.17 -33.09 -38.19
N ASP A 20 -0.86 -31.94 -38.30
CA ASP A 20 -1.28 -31.36 -39.59
C ASP A 20 -0.13 -30.59 -40.30
N HIS A 21 1.11 -30.74 -39.83
CA HIS A 21 2.30 -30.00 -40.29
C HIS A 21 2.14 -28.48 -40.19
N GLY A 22 1.26 -28.00 -39.30
CA GLY A 22 1.06 -26.58 -39.04
C GLY A 22 1.97 -26.04 -37.94
N SER A 23 1.97 -24.72 -37.78
CA SER A 23 2.62 -24.03 -36.67
C SER A 23 1.61 -23.49 -35.67
N VAL A 24 1.98 -23.50 -34.39
CA VAL A 24 1.18 -22.95 -33.29
C VAL A 24 1.72 -21.58 -32.90
N LEU A 25 0.88 -20.55 -32.97
CA LEU A 25 1.17 -19.21 -32.45
C LEU A 25 0.57 -19.07 -31.04
N ILE A 26 1.39 -18.72 -30.06
CA ILE A 26 0.99 -18.49 -28.67
C ILE A 26 1.30 -17.03 -28.32
N PRO A 27 0.31 -16.13 -28.37
CA PRO A 27 0.46 -14.77 -27.86
C PRO A 27 0.67 -14.84 -26.35
N CYS A 28 1.81 -14.32 -25.86
CA CYS A 28 2.14 -14.36 -24.44
C CYS A 28 2.95 -13.14 -23.99
N SER A 29 3.00 -12.90 -22.68
CA SER A 29 3.99 -11.98 -22.11
C SER A 29 5.39 -12.51 -22.35
N SER A 30 6.36 -11.60 -22.49
CA SER A 30 7.78 -11.98 -22.60
C SER A 30 8.36 -12.49 -21.27
N THR A 31 7.65 -12.34 -20.16
CA THR A 31 8.09 -12.72 -18.80
C THR A 31 7.03 -13.57 -18.09
N GLY A 32 7.46 -14.32 -17.07
CA GLY A 32 6.55 -15.07 -16.18
C GLY A 32 6.24 -16.46 -16.73
N LEU A 33 4.95 -16.72 -17.02
CA LEU A 33 4.42 -18.05 -17.38
C LEU A 33 5.17 -18.72 -18.54
N ILE A 34 5.77 -17.93 -19.44
CA ILE A 34 6.51 -18.43 -20.59
C ILE A 34 7.66 -19.38 -20.22
N TYR A 35 8.32 -19.18 -19.08
CA TYR A 35 9.43 -20.05 -18.65
C TYR A 35 8.94 -21.46 -18.31
N ASP A 36 7.79 -21.55 -17.63
CA ASP A 36 7.17 -22.83 -17.31
C ASP A 36 6.59 -23.49 -18.56
N MET A 37 6.09 -22.70 -19.52
CA MET A 37 5.62 -23.20 -20.82
C MET A 37 6.73 -23.89 -21.62
N PHE A 38 7.95 -23.33 -21.67
CA PHE A 38 9.06 -23.99 -22.34
C PHE A 38 9.37 -25.36 -21.73
N GLU A 39 9.47 -25.42 -20.40
CA GLU A 39 9.76 -26.67 -19.70
C GLU A 39 8.61 -27.69 -19.82
N PHE A 40 7.36 -27.22 -19.71
CA PHE A 40 6.17 -28.03 -19.82
C PHE A 40 6.04 -28.67 -21.21
N LEU A 41 6.17 -27.88 -22.28
CA LEU A 41 6.04 -28.38 -23.64
C LEU A 41 7.21 -29.29 -24.04
N THR A 42 8.46 -28.96 -23.65
CA THR A 42 9.58 -29.89 -23.91
C THR A 42 9.35 -31.25 -23.26
N LYS A 43 8.94 -31.28 -21.97
CA LYS A 43 8.63 -32.54 -21.30
C LYS A 43 7.52 -33.32 -22.00
N TYR A 44 6.50 -32.62 -22.49
CA TYR A 44 5.42 -33.23 -23.25
C TYR A 44 5.93 -33.84 -24.56
N PHE A 45 6.75 -33.11 -25.33
CA PHE A 45 7.31 -33.61 -26.59
C PHE A 45 8.25 -34.80 -26.40
N GLU A 46 9.04 -34.81 -25.33
CA GLU A 46 9.86 -35.96 -24.95
C GLU A 46 9.00 -37.21 -24.68
N GLN A 47 7.85 -37.05 -24.00
CA GLN A 47 6.95 -38.17 -23.68
C GLN A 47 6.31 -38.81 -24.91
N ILE A 48 5.98 -38.00 -25.93
CA ILE A 48 5.34 -38.46 -27.17
C ILE A 48 6.34 -38.68 -28.32
N ASN A 49 7.65 -38.61 -28.04
CA ASN A 49 8.74 -38.75 -29.01
C ASN A 49 8.72 -37.74 -30.18
N LEU A 50 8.19 -36.53 -29.96
CA LEU A 50 8.20 -35.43 -30.93
C LEU A 50 9.47 -34.56 -30.77
N LEU A 51 10.64 -35.13 -31.02
CA LEU A 51 11.94 -34.52 -30.68
C LEU A 51 12.41 -33.40 -31.63
N ASN A 52 11.77 -33.23 -32.79
CA ASN A 52 12.21 -32.29 -33.85
C ASN A 52 11.34 -31.02 -33.95
N ILE A 53 10.62 -30.66 -32.88
CA ILE A 53 9.80 -29.44 -32.88
C ILE A 53 10.61 -28.26 -32.36
N HIS A 54 10.76 -27.24 -33.20
CA HIS A 54 11.39 -25.98 -32.80
C HIS A 54 10.38 -25.05 -32.11
N MET A 55 10.81 -24.50 -30.97
CA MET A 55 10.13 -23.40 -30.27
C MET A 55 10.85 -22.09 -30.56
N TYR A 56 10.13 -21.09 -31.05
CA TYR A 56 10.64 -19.76 -31.31
C TYR A 56 10.15 -18.79 -30.24
N PHE A 57 11.06 -18.05 -29.60
CA PHE A 57 10.73 -16.98 -28.67
C PHE A 57 11.09 -15.63 -29.26
N ILE A 58 10.06 -14.91 -29.73
CA ILE A 58 10.22 -13.65 -30.48
C ILE A 58 9.85 -12.47 -29.57
N SER A 59 10.86 -11.72 -29.16
CA SER A 59 10.72 -10.53 -28.30
C SER A 59 11.98 -9.68 -28.38
N PRO A 60 11.89 -8.34 -28.35
CA PRO A 60 13.08 -7.46 -28.38
C PRO A 60 13.99 -7.70 -27.16
N ILE A 61 13.43 -8.19 -26.06
CA ILE A 61 14.15 -8.48 -24.82
C ILE A 61 14.40 -9.98 -24.61
N SER A 62 14.14 -10.84 -25.60
CA SER A 62 14.17 -12.32 -25.44
C SER A 62 15.44 -12.84 -24.77
N ASN A 63 16.62 -12.48 -25.30
CA ASN A 63 17.92 -12.91 -24.76
C ASN A 63 18.20 -12.33 -23.36
N ALA A 64 18.01 -11.02 -23.20
CA ALA A 64 18.26 -10.32 -21.93
C ALA A 64 17.35 -10.85 -20.82
N ASN A 65 16.09 -11.15 -21.17
CA ASN A 65 15.10 -11.66 -20.25
C ASN A 65 15.44 -13.06 -19.72
N LEU A 66 15.91 -13.96 -20.58
CA LEU A 66 16.37 -15.29 -20.14
C LEU A 66 17.63 -15.18 -19.28
N ALA A 67 18.56 -14.29 -19.61
CA ALA A 67 19.74 -14.02 -18.78
C ALA A 67 19.36 -13.49 -17.38
N ILE A 68 18.44 -12.52 -17.31
CA ILE A 68 17.95 -11.96 -16.03
C ILE A 68 17.25 -13.04 -15.21
N SER A 69 16.44 -13.90 -15.84
CA SER A 69 15.78 -14.99 -15.11
C SER A 69 16.79 -15.90 -14.40
N ASN A 70 17.92 -16.21 -15.04
CA ASN A 70 18.99 -16.98 -14.41
C ASN A 70 19.72 -16.20 -13.31
N ALA A 71 19.85 -14.88 -13.43
CA ALA A 71 20.49 -14.04 -12.44
C ALA A 71 19.65 -13.85 -11.17
N MET A 72 18.33 -13.89 -11.27
CA MET A 72 17.39 -13.71 -10.15
C MET A 72 16.98 -15.06 -9.51
N SER A 73 17.94 -15.95 -9.31
CA SER A 73 17.67 -17.31 -8.83
C SER A 73 17.29 -17.36 -7.34
N GLU A 74 17.40 -16.25 -6.60
CA GLU A 74 16.99 -16.16 -5.20
C GLU A 74 15.47 -16.16 -5.03
N TRP A 75 14.72 -15.85 -6.09
CA TRP A 75 13.26 -15.70 -6.07
C TRP A 75 12.50 -16.91 -6.62
N VAL A 76 13.20 -18.03 -6.87
CA VAL A 76 12.59 -19.28 -7.34
C VAL A 76 12.48 -20.31 -6.21
N THR A 77 11.90 -21.48 -6.50
CA THR A 77 11.80 -22.60 -5.56
C THR A 77 13.17 -23.02 -5.02
N GLU A 78 13.23 -23.51 -3.78
CA GLU A 78 14.45 -23.99 -3.12
C GLU A 78 15.26 -24.96 -3.99
N GLN A 79 14.60 -25.90 -4.68
CA GLN A 79 15.27 -26.82 -5.62
C GLN A 79 16.06 -26.10 -6.72
N ARG A 80 15.47 -25.05 -7.33
CA ARG A 80 16.12 -24.24 -8.36
C ARG A 80 17.18 -23.30 -7.75
N GLN A 81 17.00 -22.84 -6.52
CA GLN A 81 18.02 -22.08 -5.78
C GLN A 81 19.27 -22.95 -5.55
N THR A 82 19.11 -24.18 -5.04
CA THR A 82 20.22 -25.12 -4.82
C THR A 82 20.96 -25.44 -6.13
N ALA A 83 20.23 -25.60 -7.24
CA ALA A 83 20.83 -25.75 -8.57
C ALA A 83 21.73 -24.53 -8.89
N SER A 84 21.22 -23.32 -8.75
CA SER A 84 22.01 -22.11 -8.98
C SER A 84 23.25 -22.02 -8.07
N PHE A 85 23.13 -22.34 -6.78
CA PHE A 85 24.26 -22.31 -5.84
C PHE A 85 25.33 -23.37 -6.13
N SER A 86 24.96 -24.47 -6.78
CA SER A 86 25.88 -25.50 -7.27
C SER A 86 26.48 -25.19 -8.65
N GLY A 87 26.21 -23.99 -9.20
CA GLY A 87 26.70 -23.56 -10.50
C GLY A 87 25.93 -24.15 -11.70
N THR A 88 24.80 -24.80 -11.44
CA THR A 88 23.90 -25.31 -12.50
C THR A 88 22.79 -24.29 -12.79
N PRO A 89 22.44 -24.03 -14.06
CA PRO A 89 21.37 -23.07 -14.36
C PRO A 89 20.03 -23.44 -13.69
N PRO A 90 19.34 -22.49 -13.05
CA PRO A 90 18.09 -22.76 -12.33
C PRO A 90 16.92 -23.13 -13.26
N PHE A 91 17.01 -22.79 -14.55
CA PHE A 91 15.98 -23.07 -15.54
C PHE A 91 16.51 -23.89 -16.72
N LYS A 92 15.65 -24.74 -17.27
CA LYS A 92 15.99 -25.62 -18.41
C LYS A 92 16.19 -24.89 -19.74
N HIS A 93 15.69 -23.66 -19.89
CA HIS A 93 15.77 -22.95 -21.15
C HIS A 93 17.22 -22.76 -21.64
N ASN A 94 18.22 -22.79 -20.75
CA ASN A 94 19.63 -22.77 -21.13
C ASN A 94 20.04 -24.00 -21.96
N GLU A 95 19.55 -25.17 -21.61
CA GLU A 95 19.79 -26.41 -22.36
C GLU A 95 19.00 -26.43 -23.68
N LEU A 96 17.76 -25.91 -23.64
CA LEU A 96 16.92 -25.79 -24.84
C LEU A 96 17.53 -24.86 -25.90
N ILE A 97 18.17 -23.76 -25.46
CA ILE A 97 18.89 -22.87 -26.38
C ILE A 97 20.13 -23.56 -26.96
N LYS A 98 20.92 -24.23 -26.11
CA LYS A 98 22.14 -24.94 -26.56
C LYS A 98 21.83 -26.05 -27.56
N SER A 99 20.71 -26.76 -27.37
CA SER A 99 20.24 -27.81 -28.28
C SER A 99 19.49 -27.29 -29.50
N LYS A 100 19.28 -25.97 -29.63
CA LYS A 100 18.44 -25.33 -30.66
C LYS A 100 16.97 -25.77 -30.68
N CYS A 101 16.50 -26.42 -29.62
CA CYS A 101 15.08 -26.68 -29.43
C CYS A 101 14.32 -25.36 -29.18
N LEU A 102 14.93 -24.43 -28.42
CA LEU A 102 14.43 -23.07 -28.22
C LEU A 102 15.32 -22.06 -28.97
N ILE A 103 14.73 -21.32 -29.90
CA ILE A 103 15.41 -20.31 -30.71
C ILE A 103 14.89 -18.92 -30.33
N THR A 104 15.77 -18.07 -29.84
CA THR A 104 15.44 -16.69 -29.45
C THR A 104 15.65 -15.73 -30.61
N ILE A 105 14.67 -14.89 -30.87
CA ILE A 105 14.70 -13.91 -31.98
C ILE A 105 14.40 -12.51 -31.41
N PRO A 106 15.38 -11.59 -31.47
CA PRO A 106 15.14 -10.17 -31.21
C PRO A 106 14.17 -9.57 -32.23
N SER A 107 13.13 -8.88 -31.78
CA SER A 107 12.07 -8.37 -32.67
C SER A 107 12.51 -7.24 -33.60
N ASP A 108 13.53 -6.48 -33.22
CA ASP A 108 14.19 -5.48 -34.09
C ASP A 108 14.83 -6.10 -35.34
N ARG A 109 15.08 -7.41 -35.32
CA ARG A 109 15.64 -8.15 -36.44
C ARG A 109 14.59 -8.84 -37.30
N LEU A 110 13.29 -8.65 -37.04
CA LEU A 110 12.24 -9.26 -37.86
C LEU A 110 12.27 -8.80 -39.31
N ASP A 111 12.64 -7.55 -39.57
CA ASP A 111 12.75 -7.01 -40.94
C ASP A 111 13.99 -7.55 -41.68
N ASP A 112 15.08 -7.83 -40.96
CA ASP A 112 16.28 -8.51 -41.52
C ASP A 112 16.05 -10.00 -41.83
N THR A 113 14.93 -10.56 -41.37
CA THR A 113 14.62 -11.99 -41.41
C THR A 113 13.73 -12.41 -42.59
N GLU A 114 14.00 -11.88 -43.79
CA GLU A 114 13.53 -12.53 -45.04
C GLU A 114 14.00 -14.01 -45.12
N THR A 115 15.01 -14.40 -44.35
CA THR A 115 15.48 -15.79 -44.20
C THR A 115 14.69 -16.66 -43.22
N LEU A 116 13.81 -16.12 -42.35
CA LEU A 116 12.96 -16.89 -41.40
C LEU A 116 11.45 -16.82 -41.69
N ILE A 117 11.05 -16.31 -42.87
CA ILE A 117 9.64 -16.37 -43.30
C ILE A 117 9.14 -17.83 -43.43
N ASN A 118 10.07 -18.79 -43.52
CA ASN A 118 9.78 -20.21 -43.37
C ASN A 118 10.27 -20.68 -42.01
N PHE A 119 9.52 -20.39 -40.93
CA PHE A 119 9.68 -21.17 -39.70
C PHE A 119 9.62 -22.64 -40.09
N GLU A 120 10.57 -23.44 -39.62
CA GLU A 120 10.56 -24.87 -39.90
C GLU A 120 9.23 -25.42 -39.35
N GLN A 121 8.35 -25.84 -40.25
CA GLN A 121 7.05 -26.39 -39.87
C GLN A 121 7.20 -27.90 -39.74
N PRO A 122 6.63 -28.52 -38.69
CA PRO A 122 5.80 -27.92 -37.63
C PRO A 122 6.62 -27.23 -36.51
N SER A 123 6.11 -26.12 -35.96
CA SER A 123 6.80 -25.32 -34.93
C SER A 123 5.85 -24.62 -33.97
N ILE A 124 6.40 -24.13 -32.85
CA ILE A 124 5.67 -23.32 -31.86
C ILE A 124 6.32 -21.96 -31.74
N ILE A 125 5.51 -20.91 -31.79
CA ILE A 125 5.97 -19.52 -31.80
C ILE A 125 5.36 -18.79 -30.62
N PHE A 126 6.21 -18.37 -29.69
CA PHE A 126 5.87 -17.51 -28.57
C PHE A 126 6.22 -16.07 -28.89
N THR A 127 5.23 -15.18 -28.83
CA THR A 127 5.49 -13.77 -29.09
C THR A 127 4.47 -12.84 -28.44
N GLY A 128 4.90 -11.60 -28.18
CA GLY A 128 4.02 -10.52 -27.75
C GLY A 128 3.38 -9.78 -28.94
N HIS A 129 2.27 -9.07 -28.75
CA HIS A 129 1.58 -8.77 -27.49
C HIS A 129 0.22 -9.47 -27.36
N LEU A 130 -0.23 -9.74 -26.12
CA LEU A 130 -1.50 -10.41 -25.80
C LEU A 130 -2.74 -9.77 -26.46
N SER A 131 -2.72 -8.45 -26.66
CA SER A 131 -3.81 -7.69 -27.29
C SER A 131 -3.93 -7.90 -28.80
N LEU A 132 -2.92 -8.47 -29.44
CA LEU A 132 -2.82 -8.57 -30.91
C LEU A 132 -2.96 -7.21 -31.62
N ARG A 133 -2.46 -6.12 -31.04
CA ARG A 133 -2.53 -4.78 -31.65
C ARG A 133 -1.18 -4.20 -32.04
N PHE A 134 -0.11 -4.73 -31.47
CA PHE A 134 1.25 -4.27 -31.73
C PHE A 134 2.24 -5.39 -31.44
N GLY A 135 3.48 -5.16 -31.86
CA GLY A 135 4.56 -6.14 -31.78
C GLY A 135 4.52 -7.16 -32.93
N PRO A 136 5.45 -8.14 -32.88
CA PRO A 136 5.64 -9.13 -33.95
C PRO A 136 4.39 -9.94 -34.30
N VAL A 137 3.53 -10.17 -33.30
CA VAL A 137 2.33 -11.00 -33.45
C VAL A 137 1.41 -10.52 -34.59
N VAL A 138 1.36 -9.21 -34.86
CA VAL A 138 0.51 -8.64 -35.91
C VAL A 138 0.96 -9.15 -37.29
N GLN A 139 2.26 -9.07 -37.58
CA GLN A 139 2.83 -9.54 -38.84
C GLN A 139 2.75 -11.07 -38.96
N LEU A 140 2.93 -11.79 -37.85
CA LEU A 140 2.86 -13.25 -37.82
C LEU A 140 1.45 -13.77 -38.12
N ILE A 141 0.42 -13.14 -37.54
CA ILE A 141 -0.97 -13.52 -37.83
C ILE A 141 -1.28 -13.29 -39.31
N GLU A 142 -0.87 -12.15 -39.89
CA GLU A 142 -1.09 -11.89 -41.31
C GLU A 142 -0.47 -12.96 -42.22
N LYS A 143 0.71 -13.48 -41.87
CA LYS A 143 1.35 -14.58 -42.60
C LYS A 143 0.69 -15.93 -42.37
N MET A 144 0.23 -16.22 -41.15
CA MET A 144 -0.25 -17.55 -40.76
C MET A 144 -1.76 -17.76 -40.97
N LYS A 145 -2.56 -16.69 -41.03
CA LYS A 145 -4.04 -16.76 -40.98
C LYS A 145 -4.71 -17.47 -42.16
N THR A 146 -4.03 -17.59 -43.30
CA THR A 146 -4.56 -18.19 -44.53
C THR A 146 -4.54 -19.72 -44.51
N SER A 147 -3.61 -20.32 -43.77
CA SER A 147 -3.50 -21.78 -43.67
C SER A 147 -4.38 -22.35 -42.55
N SER A 148 -5.19 -23.34 -42.88
CA SER A 148 -6.01 -24.08 -41.90
C SER A 148 -5.22 -25.11 -41.09
N SER A 149 -3.98 -25.43 -41.48
CA SER A 149 -3.10 -26.29 -40.67
C SER A 149 -2.56 -25.55 -39.45
N ASN A 150 -2.33 -24.24 -39.57
CA ASN A 150 -1.85 -23.39 -38.48
C ASN A 150 -2.93 -23.19 -37.41
N GLY A 151 -2.48 -22.81 -36.21
CA GLY A 151 -3.40 -22.37 -35.17
C GLY A 151 -2.82 -21.31 -34.24
N ILE A 152 -3.71 -20.53 -33.64
CA ILE A 152 -3.41 -19.60 -32.56
C ILE A 152 -4.06 -20.09 -31.26
N ILE A 153 -3.31 -20.09 -30.16
CA ILE A 153 -3.79 -20.50 -28.84
C ILE A 153 -3.57 -19.37 -27.85
N PHE A 154 -4.67 -18.87 -27.28
CA PHE A 154 -4.65 -17.84 -26.25
C PHE A 154 -4.59 -18.51 -24.87
N ILE A 155 -3.51 -18.26 -24.15
CA ILE A 155 -3.25 -18.83 -22.82
C ILE A 155 -3.45 -17.83 -21.67
N ASP A 156 -3.85 -16.59 -21.96
CA ASP A 156 -4.01 -15.51 -20.98
C ASP A 156 -5.47 -15.00 -21.00
N ASN A 157 -5.94 -14.44 -19.88
CA ASN A 157 -7.31 -13.91 -19.70
C ASN A 157 -7.39 -12.37 -19.62
N GLN A 158 -6.29 -11.65 -19.84
CA GLN A 158 -6.27 -10.18 -19.80
C GLN A 158 -7.08 -9.51 -20.91
N TYR A 159 -7.21 -10.15 -22.06
CA TYR A 159 -7.93 -9.62 -23.22
C TYR A 159 -8.96 -10.63 -23.74
N SER A 160 -10.10 -10.11 -24.20
CA SER A 160 -11.08 -10.90 -24.95
C SER A 160 -10.48 -11.37 -26.28
N TYR A 161 -10.25 -12.67 -26.42
CA TYR A 161 -9.67 -13.24 -27.63
C TYR A 161 -10.55 -12.98 -28.87
N VAL A 162 -11.87 -12.94 -28.67
CA VAL A 162 -12.85 -12.61 -29.72
C VAL A 162 -12.61 -11.21 -30.25
N ASP A 163 -12.48 -10.22 -29.36
CA ASP A 163 -12.22 -8.83 -29.75
C ASP A 163 -10.82 -8.67 -30.34
N ALA A 164 -9.83 -9.37 -29.80
CA ALA A 164 -8.47 -9.38 -30.31
C ALA A 164 -8.41 -9.88 -31.77
N LEU A 165 -9.19 -10.89 -32.14
CA LEU A 165 -9.19 -11.47 -33.49
C LEU A 165 -10.01 -10.68 -34.53
N LYS A 166 -10.92 -9.79 -34.12
CA LYS A 166 -11.80 -9.05 -35.05
C LYS A 166 -11.09 -8.42 -36.26
N PRO A 167 -9.93 -7.74 -36.12
CA PRO A 167 -9.27 -7.08 -37.25
C PRO A 167 -8.67 -8.04 -38.28
N TYR A 168 -8.47 -9.31 -37.91
CA TYR A 168 -7.77 -10.29 -38.75
C TYR A 168 -8.73 -11.15 -39.60
N GLN A 169 -10.04 -10.94 -39.47
CA GLN A 169 -11.05 -11.67 -40.23
C GLN A 169 -11.00 -11.32 -41.73
N PRO A 170 -11.18 -12.31 -42.63
CA PRO A 170 -11.43 -13.73 -42.36
C PRO A 170 -10.16 -14.50 -41.95
N ILE A 171 -10.31 -15.45 -41.03
CA ILE A 171 -9.22 -16.30 -40.51
C ILE A 171 -9.53 -17.78 -40.80
N ASN A 172 -8.61 -18.48 -41.49
CA ASN A 172 -8.70 -19.92 -41.73
C ASN A 172 -7.95 -20.76 -40.69
N MET A 173 -6.94 -20.17 -40.03
CA MET A 173 -6.21 -20.87 -38.96
C MET A 173 -7.13 -21.21 -37.78
N LYS A 174 -6.82 -22.32 -37.10
CA LYS A 174 -7.57 -22.77 -35.93
C LYS A 174 -7.36 -21.79 -34.76
N CYS A 175 -8.41 -21.42 -34.05
CA CYS A 175 -8.34 -20.49 -32.93
C CYS A 175 -8.84 -21.15 -31.64
N PHE A 176 -8.01 -21.20 -30.60
CA PHE A 176 -8.35 -21.80 -29.31
C PHE A 176 -8.13 -20.83 -28.14
N TYR A 177 -9.01 -20.85 -27.15
CA TYR A 177 -8.91 -20.06 -25.93
C TYR A 177 -8.81 -21.01 -24.72
N LEU A 178 -7.61 -21.11 -24.15
CA LEU A 178 -7.26 -22.05 -23.08
C LEU A 178 -6.47 -21.29 -21.99
N PRO A 179 -7.11 -20.39 -21.23
CA PRO A 179 -6.41 -19.54 -20.28
C PRO A 179 -5.78 -20.36 -19.15
N ILE A 180 -4.53 -20.04 -18.84
CA ILE A 180 -3.78 -20.59 -17.71
C ILE A 180 -3.74 -19.51 -16.63
N ASP A 181 -4.51 -19.70 -15.56
CA ASP A 181 -4.55 -18.78 -14.44
C ASP A 181 -3.74 -19.35 -13.27
N THR A 182 -2.65 -18.68 -12.92
CA THR A 182 -1.76 -19.05 -11.81
C THR A 182 -2.20 -18.44 -10.48
N ARG A 183 -3.26 -17.63 -10.47
CA ARG A 183 -3.80 -17.03 -9.25
C ARG A 183 -4.49 -18.09 -8.40
N LEU A 184 -4.61 -17.79 -7.10
CA LEU A 184 -5.31 -18.66 -6.17
C LEU A 184 -6.77 -18.82 -6.58
N ASN A 185 -7.22 -20.07 -6.65
CA ASN A 185 -8.64 -20.36 -6.80
C ASN A 185 -9.36 -20.34 -5.45
N PHE A 186 -10.69 -20.26 -5.44
CA PHE A 186 -11.45 -20.17 -4.20
C PHE A 186 -11.27 -21.38 -3.27
N SER A 187 -11.05 -22.59 -3.81
CA SER A 187 -10.76 -23.77 -2.99
C SER A 187 -9.46 -23.59 -2.20
N GLN A 188 -8.39 -23.17 -2.87
CA GLN A 188 -7.09 -22.87 -2.27
C GLN A 188 -7.18 -21.71 -1.26
N VAL A 189 -7.90 -20.64 -1.61
CA VAL A 189 -8.15 -19.51 -0.71
C VAL A 189 -8.89 -19.98 0.54
N ASN A 190 -9.92 -20.82 0.41
CA ASN A 190 -10.69 -21.32 1.54
C ASN A 190 -9.87 -22.20 2.48
N ILE A 191 -9.00 -23.07 1.94
CA ILE A 191 -8.03 -23.84 2.73
C ILE A 191 -7.07 -22.89 3.47
N LEU A 192 -6.52 -21.91 2.75
CA LEU A 192 -5.57 -20.94 3.31
C LEU A 192 -6.19 -20.11 4.45
N LEU A 193 -7.43 -19.64 4.27
CA LEU A 193 -8.15 -18.86 5.28
C LEU A 193 -8.56 -19.69 6.49
N ASN A 194 -9.07 -20.91 6.30
CA ASN A 194 -9.66 -21.70 7.38
C ASN A 194 -8.67 -22.58 8.14
N GLU A 195 -7.62 -23.06 7.47
CA GLU A 195 -6.68 -24.03 8.04
C GLU A 195 -5.33 -23.41 8.39
N LYS A 196 -4.79 -22.55 7.52
CA LYS A 196 -3.41 -22.03 7.66
C LYS A 196 -3.33 -20.69 8.38
N ILE A 197 -4.05 -19.68 7.90
CA ILE A 197 -3.91 -18.29 8.37
C ILE A 197 -4.87 -18.00 9.53
N ARG A 198 -6.14 -18.40 9.40
CA ARG A 198 -7.20 -18.15 10.40
C ARG A 198 -7.24 -16.68 10.88
N PRO A 199 -7.41 -15.72 9.96
CA PRO A 199 -7.38 -14.31 10.32
C PRO A 199 -8.55 -13.96 11.24
N LYS A 200 -8.32 -13.04 12.20
CA LYS A 200 -9.41 -12.51 13.05
C LYS A 200 -10.39 -11.67 12.25
N ASN A 201 -9.87 -10.85 11.33
CA ASN A 201 -10.65 -10.00 10.45
C ASN A 201 -10.20 -10.24 9.01
N LEU A 202 -11.14 -10.56 8.12
CA LEU A 202 -10.91 -10.74 6.69
C LEU A 202 -11.63 -9.62 5.94
N ILE A 203 -10.90 -8.89 5.10
CA ILE A 203 -11.49 -7.87 4.23
C ILE A 203 -11.55 -8.42 2.81
N VAL A 204 -12.72 -8.43 2.21
CA VAL A 204 -12.93 -8.95 0.86
C VAL A 204 -13.80 -8.02 0.03
N HIS A 205 -13.55 -7.92 -1.27
CA HIS A 205 -14.46 -7.22 -2.17
C HIS A 205 -15.82 -7.92 -2.20
N GLU A 206 -16.92 -7.18 -2.23
CA GLU A 206 -18.29 -7.74 -2.13
C GLU A 206 -18.58 -8.86 -3.14
N GLN A 207 -17.99 -8.76 -4.34
CA GLN A 207 -18.18 -9.69 -5.45
C GLN A 207 -17.74 -11.13 -5.11
N TYR A 208 -16.88 -11.31 -4.12
CA TYR A 208 -16.33 -12.62 -3.74
C TYR A 208 -16.93 -13.18 -2.44
N LEU A 209 -17.93 -12.51 -1.85
CA LEU A 209 -18.54 -12.93 -0.58
C LEU A 209 -19.18 -14.32 -0.63
N ASN A 210 -19.69 -14.71 -1.80
CA ASN A 210 -20.37 -16.01 -1.97
C ASN A 210 -19.39 -17.16 -2.24
N ASP A 211 -18.18 -16.85 -2.71
CA ASP A 211 -17.16 -17.86 -3.04
C ASP A 211 -16.27 -18.24 -1.83
N ILE A 212 -16.29 -17.41 -0.79
CA ILE A 212 -15.57 -17.65 0.46
C ILE A 212 -16.44 -18.45 1.43
N VAL A 213 -15.90 -19.57 1.90
CA VAL A 213 -16.53 -20.39 2.93
C VAL A 213 -16.52 -19.63 4.25
N LYS A 214 -17.72 -19.26 4.71
CA LYS A 214 -17.90 -18.54 5.97
C LYS A 214 -17.52 -19.43 7.15
N ASN A 215 -16.79 -18.86 8.08
CA ASN A 215 -16.38 -19.49 9.32
C ASN A 215 -16.72 -18.53 10.46
N ASP A 216 -17.51 -18.99 11.43
CA ASP A 216 -18.02 -18.15 12.53
C ASP A 216 -16.90 -17.50 13.37
N LYS A 217 -15.67 -18.01 13.27
CA LYS A 217 -14.49 -17.48 13.96
C LYS A 217 -13.83 -16.30 13.24
N ILE A 218 -14.16 -16.06 11.97
CA ILE A 218 -13.57 -15.02 11.13
C ILE A 218 -14.58 -13.91 10.94
N ASN A 219 -14.24 -12.69 11.38
CA ASN A 219 -15.05 -11.52 11.08
C ASN A 219 -14.81 -11.07 9.63
N ILE A 220 -15.80 -11.22 8.77
CA ILE A 220 -15.69 -10.87 7.34
C ILE A 220 -16.26 -9.47 7.13
N LEU A 221 -15.42 -8.56 6.65
CA LEU A 221 -15.76 -7.20 6.26
C LEU A 221 -15.75 -7.12 4.73
N SER A 222 -16.83 -6.62 4.14
CA SER A 222 -16.91 -6.42 2.70
C SER A 222 -16.70 -4.96 2.32
N TYR A 223 -16.21 -4.73 1.09
CA TYR A 223 -16.05 -3.39 0.56
C TYR A 223 -16.39 -3.29 -0.91
N ARG A 224 -16.77 -2.06 -1.29
CA ARG A 224 -16.91 -1.58 -2.65
C ARG A 224 -15.84 -0.55 -2.95
N LYS A 225 -15.70 -0.21 -4.23
CA LYS A 225 -14.84 0.86 -4.67
C LYS A 225 -15.20 2.15 -3.92
N TYR A 226 -14.20 2.76 -3.27
CA TYR A 226 -14.31 3.99 -2.47
C TYR A 226 -14.95 3.85 -1.08
N ASP A 227 -15.20 2.63 -0.58
CA ASP A 227 -15.69 2.45 0.78
C ASP A 227 -14.60 2.68 1.84
N ASN A 228 -14.98 3.37 2.92
CA ASN A 228 -14.13 3.53 4.11
C ASN A 228 -14.50 2.46 5.15
N ILE A 229 -13.70 1.40 5.23
CA ILE A 229 -13.90 0.34 6.22
C ILE A 229 -13.21 0.72 7.54
N LYS A 230 -13.98 0.84 8.61
CA LYS A 230 -13.44 0.94 9.96
C LYS A 230 -12.97 -0.44 10.41
N LEU A 231 -11.67 -0.63 10.55
CA LEU A 231 -11.13 -1.86 11.12
C LEU A 231 -11.49 -1.93 12.60
N PRO A 232 -12.01 -3.08 13.09
CA PRO A 232 -12.22 -3.27 14.51
C PRO A 232 -10.88 -3.09 15.22
N SER A 233 -10.92 -2.38 16.36
CA SER A 233 -9.77 -1.92 17.13
C SER A 233 -8.66 -2.98 17.15
N ILE A 234 -7.65 -2.78 16.31
CA ILE A 234 -6.41 -3.53 16.42
C ILE A 234 -5.89 -3.12 17.79
N ASN A 235 -5.76 -4.07 18.73
CA ASN A 235 -5.14 -3.82 20.02
C ASN A 235 -3.77 -3.20 19.71
N ARG A 236 -3.69 -1.86 19.81
CA ARG A 236 -2.43 -1.16 19.71
C ARG A 236 -1.68 -1.60 20.95
N TYR A 237 -0.69 -2.46 20.77
CA TYR A 237 0.24 -2.77 21.83
C TYR A 237 0.90 -1.44 22.18
N PHE A 238 0.52 -0.86 23.31
CA PHE A 238 1.39 0.10 23.96
C PHE A 238 2.62 -0.71 24.36
N ILE A 239 3.70 -0.52 23.62
CA ILE A 239 4.97 -1.11 23.99
C ILE A 239 5.41 -0.34 25.22
N ASN A 240 5.52 -1.04 26.35
CA ASN A 240 6.15 -0.50 27.55
C ASN A 240 7.64 -0.34 27.22
N GLY A 241 7.98 0.80 26.62
CA GLY A 241 9.36 1.21 26.38
C GLY A 241 10.01 1.64 27.68
N GLN A 242 11.24 1.23 27.91
CA GLN A 242 12.06 1.81 28.96
C GLN A 242 12.55 3.17 28.45
N LEU A 243 12.01 4.23 29.04
CA LEU A 243 12.39 5.59 28.71
C LEU A 243 13.67 5.94 29.47
N ASN A 244 14.81 5.95 28.79
CA ASN A 244 16.08 6.33 29.39
C ASN A 244 16.22 7.86 29.28
N ILE A 245 15.99 8.55 30.40
CA ILE A 245 16.23 9.99 30.46
C ILE A 245 17.68 10.20 30.92
N LYS A 246 18.51 10.80 30.06
CA LYS A 246 19.93 11.06 30.35
C LYS A 246 20.15 12.26 31.27
N SER A 247 19.15 13.10 31.49
CA SER A 247 19.23 14.30 32.30
C SER A 247 18.65 14.10 33.71
N ASP A 248 19.21 14.81 34.69
CA ASP A 248 18.75 14.81 36.09
C ASP A 248 17.38 15.46 36.20
N ILE A 249 16.32 14.66 36.08
CA ILE A 249 14.95 15.11 36.33
C ILE A 249 14.80 15.39 37.83
N LYS A 250 14.48 16.64 38.17
CA LYS A 250 14.16 17.06 39.54
C LYS A 250 12.65 17.26 39.68
N PRO A 251 11.88 16.24 40.08
CA PRO A 251 10.45 16.37 40.25
C PRO A 251 10.11 17.31 41.41
N LYS A 252 9.14 18.20 41.18
CA LYS A 252 8.59 19.08 42.21
C LYS A 252 7.36 18.44 42.81
N LEU A 253 7.32 18.38 44.14
CA LEU A 253 6.21 17.80 44.88
C LEU A 253 5.03 18.79 44.88
N ILE A 254 3.86 18.32 44.45
CA ILE A 254 2.66 19.16 44.44
C ILE A 254 2.09 19.17 45.87
N PRO A 255 1.91 20.32 46.52
CA PRO A 255 1.52 20.37 47.94
C PRO A 255 0.18 19.70 48.27
N THR A 256 -0.71 19.58 47.28
CA THR A 256 -2.07 19.05 47.43
C THR A 256 -2.19 17.55 47.16
N SER A 257 -1.12 16.87 46.71
CA SER A 257 -1.12 15.44 46.41
C SER A 257 0.25 14.82 46.67
N ASN A 258 0.33 13.56 47.10
CA ASN A 258 1.61 12.82 47.23
C ASN A 258 2.28 12.51 45.87
N LEU A 259 2.01 13.31 44.83
CA LEU A 259 2.54 13.18 43.47
C LEU A 259 3.61 14.24 43.26
N ALA A 260 4.78 13.80 42.78
CA ALA A 260 5.84 14.69 42.32
C ALA A 260 5.86 14.68 40.79
N ILE A 261 5.83 15.87 40.17
CA ILE A 261 5.75 16.02 38.71
C ILE A 261 7.00 16.74 38.22
N ALA A 262 7.51 16.31 37.07
CA ALA A 262 8.54 17.01 36.32
C ALA A 262 8.15 17.06 34.84
N SER A 263 8.37 18.20 34.18
CA SER A 263 8.24 18.33 32.73
C SER A 263 9.54 17.86 32.06
N ILE A 264 9.44 16.96 31.09
CA ILE A 264 10.57 16.51 30.28
C ILE A 264 10.40 17.10 28.89
N HIS A 265 11.41 17.82 28.41
CA HIS A 265 11.47 18.37 27.05
C HIS A 265 12.70 17.81 26.36
N GLY A 266 12.54 17.22 25.18
CA GLY A 266 13.65 16.62 24.44
C GLY A 266 13.21 16.01 23.11
N HIS A 267 14.18 15.61 22.31
CA HIS A 267 13.98 14.86 21.07
C HIS A 267 13.87 13.36 21.39
N LEU A 268 12.79 12.70 20.95
CA LEU A 268 12.57 11.28 21.16
C LEU A 268 13.14 10.48 19.98
N ASP A 269 14.27 9.82 20.22
CA ASP A 269 14.84 8.87 19.28
C ASP A 269 14.27 7.47 19.53
N MET A 270 13.83 6.83 18.44
CA MET A 270 13.27 5.48 18.47
C MET A 270 14.11 4.56 17.58
N CYS A 271 14.92 3.71 18.21
CA CYS A 271 15.71 2.67 17.54
C CYS A 271 15.45 1.34 18.24
N ASP A 272 15.03 0.31 17.49
CA ASP A 272 14.85 -1.07 18.00
C ASP A 272 14.06 -1.18 19.31
N TYR A 273 12.96 -0.43 19.44
CA TYR A 273 12.11 -0.38 20.64
C TYR A 273 12.76 0.20 21.91
N VAL A 274 13.95 0.78 21.78
CA VAL A 274 14.57 1.62 22.82
C VAL A 274 14.19 3.08 22.54
N TYR A 275 13.68 3.74 23.57
CA TYR A 275 13.19 5.11 23.52
C TYR A 275 14.15 6.00 24.31
N ASP A 276 14.98 6.77 23.60
CA ASP A 276 15.93 7.70 24.21
C ASP A 276 15.40 9.13 24.05
N ILE A 277 15.34 9.89 25.14
CA ILE A 277 15.08 11.34 25.07
C ILE A 277 16.40 12.08 25.19
N ASN A 278 16.79 12.75 24.11
CA ASN A 278 17.97 13.60 24.04
C ASN A 278 17.59 15.08 24.26
N GLU A 279 18.54 15.88 24.77
CA GLU A 279 18.32 17.32 24.97
C GLU A 279 18.12 18.03 23.61
N LEU A 280 17.22 19.02 23.59
CA LEU A 280 17.06 19.89 22.43
C LEU A 280 18.28 20.82 22.37
N ASP A 281 19.05 20.77 21.28
CA ASP A 281 20.13 21.73 21.03
C ASP A 281 19.53 23.16 21.07
N ASN A 282 20.01 23.95 22.04
CA ASN A 282 19.48 25.25 22.45
C ASN A 282 19.71 26.40 21.44
N GLU A 283 19.60 26.16 20.15
CA GLU A 283 19.84 27.21 19.15
C GLU A 283 18.55 27.93 18.68
N ASN A 284 17.33 27.44 18.96
CA ASN A 284 16.11 27.99 18.30
C ASN A 284 14.85 28.25 19.15
N SER A 285 14.90 28.31 20.48
CA SER A 285 13.69 28.55 21.31
C SER A 285 13.80 29.77 22.25
N LYS A 286 13.89 30.99 21.70
CA LYS A 286 13.57 32.21 22.45
C LYS A 286 12.13 32.64 22.21
N GLN A 287 11.19 31.88 22.78
CA GLN A 287 9.87 32.36 23.18
C GLN A 287 9.28 31.32 24.15
N ASN A 288 9.55 31.50 25.44
CA ASN A 288 8.89 30.73 26.49
C ASN A 288 7.42 31.13 26.52
N ASN A 289 6.59 30.45 25.75
CA ASN A 289 5.14 30.55 25.85
C ASN A 289 4.71 29.79 27.12
N LEU A 290 4.74 30.48 28.26
CA LEU A 290 4.22 29.96 29.52
C LEU A 290 2.72 29.66 29.34
N ILE A 291 2.34 28.41 29.49
CA ILE A 291 0.93 28.01 29.45
C ILE A 291 0.36 28.18 30.85
N THR A 292 -0.64 29.05 31.00
CA THR A 292 -1.31 29.29 32.27
C THR A 292 -2.54 28.39 32.42
N TYR A 293 -2.71 27.76 33.59
CA TYR A 293 -3.89 26.96 33.94
C TYR A 293 -4.43 27.27 35.34
N GLY A 294 -5.75 27.30 35.49
CA GLY A 294 -6.41 27.57 36.78
C GLY A 294 -7.67 28.44 36.63
N LYS A 295 -8.47 28.52 37.70
CA LYS A 295 -9.63 29.42 37.78
C LYS A 295 -9.20 30.70 38.49
N ILE A 296 -9.52 31.85 37.92
CA ILE A 296 -9.22 33.16 38.52
C ILE A 296 -10.14 33.40 39.70
N ASP A 297 -9.56 33.68 40.86
CA ASP A 297 -10.26 34.14 42.06
C ASP A 297 -10.38 35.66 42.00
N ILE A 298 -11.56 36.15 41.64
CA ILE A 298 -11.80 37.58 41.36
C ILE A 298 -11.49 38.44 42.59
N ASP A 299 -11.78 37.97 43.81
CA ASP A 299 -11.59 38.78 45.01
C ASP A 299 -10.10 38.99 45.30
N LYS A 300 -9.26 37.98 45.04
CA LYS A 300 -7.80 38.12 45.13
C LYS A 300 -7.23 38.95 43.98
N PHE A 301 -7.78 38.77 42.79
CA PHE A 301 -7.37 39.52 41.61
C PHE A 301 -7.60 41.03 41.78
N LEU A 302 -8.75 41.43 42.35
CA LEU A 302 -9.05 42.83 42.68
C LEU A 302 -8.07 43.39 43.73
N VAL A 303 -7.70 42.60 44.74
CA VAL A 303 -6.68 42.97 45.71
C VAL A 303 -5.32 43.17 45.03
N ASN A 304 -4.93 42.31 44.09
CA ASN A 304 -3.67 42.44 43.36
C ASN A 304 -3.65 43.65 42.43
N LEU A 305 -4.76 43.94 41.74
CA LEU A 305 -4.90 45.17 40.94
C LEU A 305 -4.73 46.42 41.80
N SER A 306 -5.31 46.43 43.01
CA SER A 306 -5.16 47.55 43.96
C SER A 306 -3.71 47.72 44.43
N LYS A 307 -2.97 46.62 44.66
CA LYS A 307 -1.54 46.67 44.99
C LYS A 307 -0.69 47.19 43.83
N SER A 308 -1.09 46.91 42.59
CA SER A 308 -0.46 47.42 41.37
C SER A 308 -0.81 48.90 41.08
N GLY A 309 -1.52 49.55 42.01
CA GLY A 309 -1.86 50.98 41.95
C GLY A 309 -3.01 51.31 41.00
N ILE A 310 -3.88 50.34 40.70
CA ILE A 310 -5.11 50.52 39.91
C ILE A 310 -6.30 50.60 40.88
N PHE A 311 -7.03 51.72 40.85
CA PHE A 311 -8.17 52.01 41.73
C PHE A 311 -9.41 52.39 40.90
N GLY A 312 -10.60 52.28 41.47
CA GLY A 312 -11.87 52.59 40.76
C GLY A 312 -12.42 51.42 39.94
N LEU A 313 -12.39 50.21 40.51
CA LEU A 313 -12.84 48.97 39.88
C LEU A 313 -14.36 48.80 40.10
N GLU A 314 -15.14 48.68 39.03
CA GLU A 314 -16.56 48.32 39.11
C GLU A 314 -16.76 46.85 38.73
N VAL A 315 -17.28 46.06 39.66
CA VAL A 315 -17.62 44.66 39.42
C VAL A 315 -19.10 44.57 39.10
N LYS A 316 -19.43 44.13 37.88
CA LYS A 316 -20.79 43.87 37.43
C LYS A 316 -21.00 42.37 37.27
N GLN A 317 -22.08 41.85 37.85
CA GLN A 317 -22.51 40.48 37.62
C GLN A 317 -23.35 40.45 36.35
N LEU A 318 -22.88 39.74 35.33
CA LEU A 318 -23.61 39.55 34.09
C LEU A 318 -24.51 38.34 34.23
N ASN A 319 -25.82 38.58 34.31
CA ASN A 319 -26.82 37.54 34.09
C ASN A 319 -27.13 37.55 32.58
N GLU A 320 -26.47 36.68 31.84
CA GLU A 320 -26.87 36.42 30.44
C GLU A 320 -28.19 35.64 30.49
N TYR A 321 -29.29 36.29 30.11
CA TYR A 321 -30.48 35.59 29.66
C TYR A 321 -30.26 35.24 28.19
N ASP A 322 -29.71 34.06 27.92
CA ASP A 322 -29.86 33.44 26.62
C ASP A 322 -30.53 32.07 26.78
N ASN A 323 -31.66 31.95 26.08
CA ASN A 323 -32.46 30.75 25.99
C ASN A 323 -31.69 29.71 25.17
N ASP A 324 -30.92 28.85 25.83
CA ASP A 324 -30.73 27.48 25.36
C ASP A 324 -30.42 26.57 26.54
N LEU A 325 -31.23 25.51 26.63
CA LEU A 325 -31.32 24.60 27.76
C LEU A 325 -30.02 23.79 27.93
N ASN A 326 -29.65 23.63 29.22
CA ASN A 326 -28.63 22.75 29.80
C ASN A 326 -27.22 23.35 29.90
N ASP A 327 -26.96 24.12 30.95
CA ASP A 327 -26.11 23.66 32.04
C ASP A 327 -26.10 24.65 33.21
N ASN A 328 -25.87 24.10 34.40
CA ASN A 328 -25.98 24.76 35.71
C ASN A 328 -25.37 26.16 35.78
N GLU A 329 -26.15 27.08 36.34
CA GLU A 329 -25.83 28.47 36.68
C GLU A 329 -24.39 28.66 37.18
N GLN A 330 -23.52 29.25 36.36
CA GLN A 330 -22.34 29.95 36.83
C GLN A 330 -22.39 31.38 36.29
N SER A 331 -22.78 32.30 37.15
CA SER A 331 -22.86 33.72 36.85
C SER A 331 -21.54 34.23 36.29
N ASN A 332 -21.56 34.72 35.04
CA ASN A 332 -20.43 35.43 34.44
C ASN A 332 -20.19 36.72 35.24
N ARG A 333 -18.93 36.99 35.60
CA ARG A 333 -18.56 38.22 36.31
C ARG A 333 -17.70 39.06 35.39
N SER A 334 -18.11 40.30 35.16
CA SER A 334 -17.31 41.28 34.44
C SER A 334 -16.74 42.30 35.41
N VAL A 335 -15.46 42.61 35.25
CA VAL A 335 -14.80 43.71 35.96
C VAL A 335 -14.49 44.80 34.94
N GLU A 336 -15.07 45.97 35.12
CA GLU A 336 -14.75 47.16 34.33
C GLU A 336 -13.75 48.02 35.11
N ILE A 337 -12.65 48.38 34.45
CA ILE A 337 -11.52 49.10 35.01
C ILE A 337 -11.35 50.40 34.22
N THR A 338 -11.48 51.54 34.89
CA THR A 338 -11.11 52.85 34.34
C THR A 338 -9.88 53.37 35.07
N TYR A 339 -8.78 53.57 34.33
CA TYR A 339 -7.50 54.00 34.90
C TYR A 339 -6.85 55.09 34.03
N ASN A 340 -6.68 56.28 34.59
CA ASN A 340 -6.21 57.48 33.89
C ASN A 340 -7.05 57.80 32.62
N GLN A 341 -6.48 57.59 31.43
CA GLN A 341 -7.13 57.76 30.12
C GLN A 341 -7.49 56.41 29.44
N GLY A 342 -7.16 55.29 30.08
CA GLY A 342 -7.42 53.94 29.58
C GLY A 342 -8.62 53.28 30.25
N ALA A 343 -9.31 52.43 29.50
CA ALA A 343 -10.41 51.59 29.96
C ALA A 343 -10.11 50.13 29.59
N ALA A 344 -10.34 49.23 30.53
CA ALA A 344 -10.26 47.80 30.32
C ALA A 344 -11.53 47.10 30.83
N LYS A 345 -11.98 46.09 30.09
CA LYS A 345 -13.08 45.22 30.46
C LYS A 345 -12.57 43.78 30.52
N ILE A 346 -12.74 43.15 31.68
CA ILE A 346 -12.32 41.77 31.92
C ILE A 346 -13.56 40.94 32.15
N ILE A 347 -13.77 39.91 31.32
CA ILE A 347 -14.90 38.99 31.43
C ILE A 347 -14.35 37.64 31.87
N VAL A 348 -14.68 37.23 33.10
CA VAL A 348 -14.26 35.94 33.66
C VAL A 348 -15.42 34.95 33.54
N ARG A 349 -15.23 33.92 32.73
CA ARG A 349 -16.15 32.77 32.57
C ARG A 349 -15.56 31.53 33.26
N SER A 350 -16.33 30.45 33.32
CA SER A 350 -15.95 29.19 34.00
C SER A 350 -14.64 28.56 33.49
N LYS A 351 -14.32 28.74 32.20
CA LYS A 351 -13.14 28.15 31.52
C LYS A 351 -12.37 29.13 30.62
N GLN A 352 -12.76 30.41 30.60
CA GLN A 352 -12.19 31.41 29.69
C GLN A 352 -12.16 32.77 30.39
N THR A 353 -11.12 33.56 30.13
CA THR A 353 -11.03 34.96 30.57
C THR A 353 -10.67 35.82 29.37
N ASP A 354 -11.55 36.76 29.04
CA ASP A 354 -11.33 37.72 27.95
C ASP A 354 -10.99 39.08 28.53
N ILE A 355 -9.98 39.75 27.95
CA ILE A 355 -9.50 41.05 28.39
C ILE A 355 -9.50 41.98 27.18
N GLU A 356 -10.36 42.98 27.21
CA GLU A 356 -10.36 44.08 26.25
C GLU A 356 -9.74 45.29 26.94
N CYS A 357 -8.64 45.83 26.41
CA CYS A 357 -7.99 47.02 26.97
C CYS A 357 -7.53 47.92 25.82
N ASN A 358 -7.81 49.20 25.94
CA ASN A 358 -7.43 50.21 24.93
C ASN A 358 -6.06 50.87 25.19
N ASP A 359 -5.42 50.58 26.32
CA ASP A 359 -4.16 51.21 26.75
C ASP A 359 -3.06 50.15 27.04
N PRO A 360 -1.95 50.12 26.27
CA PRO A 360 -0.89 49.11 26.43
C PRO A 360 -0.18 49.09 27.82
N PRO A 361 0.14 50.23 28.46
CA PRO A 361 0.64 50.28 29.83
C PRO A 361 -0.34 49.66 30.84
N LEU A 362 -1.63 49.94 30.72
CA LEU A 362 -2.68 49.33 31.54
C LEU A 362 -2.75 47.81 31.31
N MET A 363 -2.65 47.35 30.06
CA MET A 363 -2.62 45.92 29.73
C MET A 363 -1.45 45.18 30.41
N ASN A 364 -0.26 45.77 30.44
CA ASN A 364 0.89 45.15 31.12
C ASN A 364 0.67 45.04 32.63
N LYS A 365 0.09 46.06 33.28
CA LYS A 365 -0.24 46.00 34.71
C LYS A 365 -1.32 44.95 35.01
N ILE A 366 -2.31 44.80 34.13
CA ILE A 366 -3.35 43.77 34.26
C ILE A 366 -2.73 42.38 34.11
N ARG A 367 -1.87 42.18 33.11
CA ARG A 367 -1.13 40.92 32.91
C ARG A 367 -0.31 40.56 34.14
N ASP A 368 0.46 41.51 34.67
CA ASP A 368 1.33 41.24 35.82
C ASP A 368 0.49 40.93 37.07
N ALA A 369 -0.66 41.59 37.26
CA ALA A 369 -1.60 41.28 38.34
C ALA A 369 -2.25 39.89 38.19
N LEU A 370 -2.53 39.44 36.97
CA LEU A 370 -3.05 38.10 36.68
C LEU A 370 -2.01 37.01 36.95
N LEU A 371 -0.73 37.29 36.69
CA LEU A 371 0.38 36.37 36.95
C LEU A 371 0.80 36.33 38.42
N MET A 372 0.38 37.32 39.25
CA MET A 372 0.60 37.30 40.70
C MET A 372 -0.36 36.37 41.44
N ASP A 373 -1.57 36.18 40.92
CA ASP A 373 -2.41 35.07 41.37
C ASP A 373 -1.82 33.78 40.80
N ASN A 374 -1.67 32.76 41.65
CA ASN A 374 -1.15 31.44 41.28
C ASN A 374 -2.10 30.70 40.31
N ILE A 375 -2.36 31.25 39.13
CA ILE A 375 -2.67 30.49 37.92
C ILE A 375 -1.36 29.77 37.62
N GLY A 376 -1.35 28.44 37.73
CA GLY A 376 -0.12 27.68 37.53
C GLY A 376 0.47 28.01 36.16
N THR A 377 1.69 28.54 36.14
CA THR A 377 2.49 28.67 34.92
C THR A 377 3.25 27.36 34.72
N LEU A 378 3.01 26.67 33.61
CA LEU A 378 3.81 25.53 33.15
C LEU A 378 5.09 26.01 32.46
#